data_AF-A0A936VYA9-F1
#
_entry.id   AF-A0A936VYA9-F1
#
_cell.length_a   1.000
_cell.length_b   1.000
_cell.length_c   1.000
_cell.angle_alpha   90.00
_cell.angle_beta   90.00
_cell.angle_gamma   90.00
#
_symmetry.space_group_name_H-M   'P 1'
#
loop_
_entity.id
_entity.type
_entity.pdbx_description
1 polymer ?
#
loop_
_entity_poly.entity_id
_entity_poly.type
_entity_poly.pdbx_seq_one_letter_code
_entity_poly.pdbx_strand_id
1 'polypeptide(L)'
;MKKILGIDLGTNSLGWALIRRNTKLIDGGVIIFPRGNQQDPKSEKKLPLHKIGTIFHGARRLLFGRKLRRQRLLERSQNILILAQKIYNRHRSQHHI
;
A
#
# COMPACT_ATOMS: atom_id res chain seq x y z
N MET A 1 10.81 -43.98 16.73
CA MET A 1 9.63 -43.72 17.62
C MET A 1 8.88 -42.50 17.11
N LYS A 2 7.57 -42.59 16.88
CA LYS A 2 6.79 -41.51 16.24
C LYS A 2 6.40 -40.41 17.26
N LYS A 3 6.55 -39.15 16.85
CA LYS A 3 6.10 -37.95 17.58
C LYS A 3 4.89 -37.35 16.84
N ILE A 4 3.98 -36.72 17.58
CA ILE A 4 2.80 -36.03 17.04
C ILE A 4 2.86 -34.58 17.54
N LEU A 5 2.61 -33.63 16.64
CA LEU A 5 2.49 -32.20 16.97
C LEU A 5 1.01 -31.81 16.89
N GLY A 6 0.46 -31.34 18.00
CA GLY A 6 -0.85 -30.69 18.06
C GLY A 6 -0.67 -29.17 18.02
N ILE A 7 -1.52 -28.49 17.25
CA ILE A 7 -1.53 -27.02 17.12
C ILE A 7 -2.97 -26.56 17.38
N ASP A 8 -3.12 -25.58 18.27
CA ASP A 8 -4.38 -24.89 18.55
C ASP A 8 -4.24 -23.40 18.18
N LEU A 9 -5.10 -22.93 17.28
CA LEU A 9 -4.99 -21.61 16.68
C LEU A 9 -6.11 -20.69 17.19
N GLY A 10 -5.72 -19.74 18.05
CA GLY A 10 -6.55 -18.62 18.48
C GLY A 10 -6.28 -17.36 17.66
N THR A 11 -7.11 -16.32 17.84
CA THR A 11 -6.94 -15.04 17.13
C THR A 11 -5.64 -14.31 17.50
N ASN A 12 -5.12 -14.56 18.70
CA ASN A 12 -4.00 -13.86 19.31
C ASN A 12 -3.04 -14.80 20.05
N SER A 13 -3.20 -16.09 19.82
CA SER A 13 -2.51 -17.13 20.53
C SER A 13 -2.32 -18.33 19.63
N LEU A 14 -1.19 -18.99 19.77
CA LEU A 14 -0.91 -20.29 19.16
C LEU A 14 -0.49 -21.24 20.27
N GLY A 15 -1.39 -22.15 20.63
CA GLY A 15 -1.08 -23.28 21.49
C GLY A 15 -0.40 -24.37 20.68
N TRP A 16 0.63 -25.01 21.25
CA TRP A 16 1.26 -26.17 20.63
C TRP A 16 1.62 -27.21 21.68
N ALA A 17 1.55 -28.48 21.28
CA ALA A 17 1.92 -29.61 22.13
C ALA A 17 2.62 -30.68 21.30
N LEU A 18 3.78 -31.12 21.77
CA LEU A 18 4.54 -32.21 21.18
C LEU A 18 4.37 -33.46 22.05
N ILE A 19 3.83 -34.53 21.48
CA ILE A 19 3.57 -35.78 22.20
C ILE A 19 4.33 -36.95 21.57
N ARG A 20 4.76 -37.90 22.40
CA ARG A 20 5.27 -39.20 21.93
C ARG A 20 4.08 -40.15 21.81
N ARG A 21 4.03 -40.99 20.77
CA ARG A 21 3.03 -42.08 20.71
C ARG A 21 3.07 -42.88 22.03
N ASN A 22 1.91 -43.04 22.67
CA ASN A 22 1.67 -43.42 24.09
C ASN A 22 1.53 -42.24 25.08
N THR A 23 0.83 -41.17 24.67
CA THR A 23 0.29 -40.05 25.49
C THR A 23 1.26 -39.25 26.34
N LYS A 24 2.56 -39.56 26.36
CA LYS A 24 3.56 -38.76 27.06
C LYS A 24 3.75 -37.41 26.37
N LEU A 25 3.36 -36.34 27.06
CA LEU A 25 3.71 -34.98 26.69
C LEU A 25 5.24 -34.83 26.74
N ILE A 26 5.83 -34.45 25.62
CA ILE A 26 7.25 -34.14 25.51
C ILE A 26 7.46 -32.67 25.88
N ASP A 27 6.65 -31.80 25.28
CA ASP A 27 6.72 -30.36 25.50
C ASP A 27 5.41 -29.70 25.04
N GLY A 28 5.18 -28.47 25.46
CA GLY A 28 4.07 -27.67 25.00
C GLY A 28 4.12 -26.25 25.54
N GLY A 29 3.38 -25.38 24.88
CA GLY A 29 3.34 -23.99 25.28
C GLY A 29 2.30 -23.20 24.50
N VAL A 30 2.25 -21.91 24.82
CA VAL A 30 1.37 -20.95 24.15
C VAL A 30 2.22 -19.75 23.75
N ILE A 31 2.18 -19.41 22.47
CA ILE A 31 2.73 -18.16 21.95
C ILE A 31 1.60 -17.14 21.94
N ILE A 32 1.71 -16.08 22.76
CA ILE A 32 0.76 -14.97 22.78
C ILE A 32 1.37 -13.82 21.96
N PHE A 33 0.63 -13.31 21.00
CA PHE A 33 1.07 -12.21 20.15
C PHE A 33 0.04 -11.07 20.18
N PRO A 34 0.50 -9.80 20.11
CA PRO A 34 -0.40 -8.66 20.09
C PRO A 34 -1.28 -8.71 18.84
N ARG A 35 -2.52 -8.25 18.98
CA ARG A 35 -3.45 -8.19 17.84
C ARG A 35 -2.86 -7.12 16.92
N GLY A 36 -2.61 -7.48 15.66
CA GLY A 36 -2.01 -6.57 14.67
C GLY A 36 -2.95 -5.44 14.23
N ASN A 37 -3.64 -4.80 15.16
CA ASN A 37 -4.51 -3.65 14.95
C ASN A 37 -3.87 -2.41 15.57
N GLN A 38 -3.69 -1.37 14.74
CA GLN A 38 -3.39 -0.03 15.23
C GLN A 38 -4.71 0.55 15.70
N GLN A 39 -4.77 0.98 16.96
CA GLN A 39 -5.86 1.85 17.40
C GLN A 39 -5.58 3.22 16.80
N ASP A 40 -6.42 3.66 15.87
CA ASP A 40 -6.47 5.07 15.52
C ASP A 40 -7.17 5.78 16.70
N PRO A 41 -6.51 6.68 17.45
CA PRO A 41 -7.11 7.31 18.62
C PRO A 41 -8.32 8.21 18.29
N LYS A 42 -8.59 8.46 17.00
CA LYS A 42 -9.73 9.26 16.50
C LYS A 42 -10.83 8.43 15.81
N SER A 43 -10.66 7.11 15.65
CA SER A 43 -11.62 6.25 14.96
C SER A 43 -11.92 5.03 15.83
N GLU A 44 -13.18 4.86 16.22
CA GLU A 44 -13.67 3.65 16.91
C GLU A 44 -13.45 2.37 16.07
N LYS A 45 -13.23 2.50 14.77
CA LYS A 45 -12.93 1.37 13.88
C LYS A 45 -11.45 0.98 13.98
N LYS A 46 -11.20 -0.16 14.63
CA LYS A 46 -9.91 -0.86 14.61
C LYS A 46 -9.65 -1.42 13.21
N LEU A 47 -8.92 -0.69 12.38
CA LEU A 47 -8.43 -1.24 11.11
C LEU A 47 -7.18 -2.12 11.36
N PRO A 48 -7.10 -3.29 10.71
CA PRO A 48 -5.89 -4.09 10.78
C PRO A 48 -4.73 -3.36 10.08
N LEU A 49 -3.51 -3.49 10.60
CA LEU A 49 -2.29 -2.77 10.16
C LEU A 49 -2.09 -2.79 8.64
N HIS A 50 -2.36 -3.93 8.00
CA HIS A 50 -2.17 -4.10 6.56
C HIS A 50 -3.09 -3.19 5.74
N LYS A 51 -4.31 -2.91 6.19
CA LYS A 51 -5.23 -1.99 5.49
C LYS A 51 -4.72 -0.55 5.56
N ILE A 52 -4.17 -0.16 6.71
CA ILE A 52 -3.59 1.16 6.92
C ILE A 52 -2.42 1.39 5.96
N GLY A 53 -1.50 0.41 5.87
CA GLY A 53 -0.40 0.45 4.90
C GLY A 53 -0.90 0.64 3.46
N THR A 54 -1.85 -0.19 3.03
CA THR A 54 -2.45 -0.10 1.68
C THR A 54 -3.07 1.27 1.39
N ILE A 55 -3.79 1.86 2.35
CA ILE A 55 -4.38 3.20 2.21
C ILE A 55 -3.29 4.25 2.01
N PHE A 56 -2.25 4.26 2.84
CA PHE A 56 -1.14 5.21 2.72
C PHE A 56 -0.36 5.04 1.42
N HIS A 57 -0.16 3.81 0.94
CA HIS A 57 0.47 3.56 -0.36
C HIS A 57 -0.40 4.06 -1.51
N GLY A 58 -1.71 3.84 -1.45
CA GLY A 58 -2.67 4.35 -2.43
C GLY A 58 -2.66 5.88 -2.51
N ALA A 59 -2.74 6.54 -1.36
CA ALA A 59 -2.71 8.01 -1.27
C ALA A 59 -1.42 8.59 -1.87
N ARG A 60 -0.25 8.01 -1.53
CA ARG A 60 1.05 8.43 -2.08
C ARG A 60 1.09 8.28 -3.61
N ARG A 61 0.62 7.17 -4.15
CA ARG A 61 0.57 6.92 -5.60
C ARG A 61 -0.33 7.94 -6.32
N LEU A 62 -1.50 8.24 -5.74
CA LEU A 62 -2.44 9.21 -6.30
C LEU A 62 -1.86 10.62 -6.33
N LEU A 63 -1.24 11.06 -5.23
CA LEU A 63 -0.60 12.38 -5.15
C LEU A 63 0.55 12.51 -6.15
N PHE A 64 1.40 11.49 -6.24
CA PHE A 64 2.49 11.45 -7.21
C PHE A 64 1.96 11.53 -8.65
N GLY A 65 0.96 10.71 -9.00
CA GLY A 65 0.34 10.73 -10.33
C GLY A 65 -0.31 12.08 -10.66
N ARG A 66 -0.94 12.75 -9.69
CA ARG A 66 -1.49 14.10 -9.87
C ARG A 66 -0.39 15.14 -10.16
N LYS A 67 0.72 15.12 -9.42
CA LYS A 67 1.85 16.03 -9.63
C LYS A 67 2.44 15.86 -11.04
N LEU A 68 2.71 14.62 -11.45
CA LEU A 68 3.24 14.34 -12.79
C LEU A 68 2.30 14.80 -13.91
N ARG A 69 0.98 14.54 -13.78
CA ARG A 69 0.01 15.00 -14.78
C ARG A 69 -0.04 16.51 -14.89
N ARG A 70 -0.01 17.22 -13.75
CA ARG A 70 0.01 18.69 -13.73
C ARG A 70 1.25 19.23 -14.44
N GLN A 71 2.43 18.69 -14.13
CA GLN A 71 3.68 19.13 -14.77
C GLN A 71 3.64 18.92 -16.30
N ARG A 72 3.27 17.71 -16.75
CA ARG A 72 3.16 17.40 -18.19
C ARG A 72 2.15 18.29 -18.91
N LEU A 73 1.04 18.62 -18.25
CA LEU A 73 0.04 19.52 -18.83
C LEU A 73 0.63 20.92 -19.05
N LEU A 74 1.31 21.48 -18.05
CA LEU A 74 1.94 22.80 -18.16
C LEU A 74 2.99 22.84 -19.28
N GLU A 75 3.88 21.85 -19.34
CA GLU A 75 4.89 21.74 -20.39
C GLU A 75 4.25 21.68 -21.79
N ARG A 76 3.22 20.83 -21.95
CA ARG A 76 2.51 20.71 -23.24
C ARG A 76 1.78 21.98 -23.63
N SER A 77 1.09 22.63 -22.69
CA SER A 77 0.36 23.87 -22.94
C SER A 77 1.30 24.99 -23.39
N GLN A 78 2.47 25.13 -22.75
CA GLN A 78 3.48 26.11 -23.15
C GLN A 78 4.01 25.84 -24.56
N ASN A 79 4.33 24.59 -24.88
CA ASN A 79 4.82 24.19 -26.20
C ASN A 79 3.80 24.48 -27.30
N ILE A 80 2.51 24.21 -27.06
CA ILE A 80 1.42 24.51 -28.00
C ILE A 80 1.33 26.02 -28.24
N LEU A 81 1.41 26.83 -27.19
CA LEU A 81 1.30 28.28 -27.29
C LEU A 81 2.47 28.87 -28.12
N ILE A 82 3.69 28.39 -27.88
CA ILE A 82 4.87 28.75 -28.68
C ILE A 82 4.68 28.36 -30.16
N LEU A 83 4.18 27.15 -30.42
CA LEU A 83 3.94 26.67 -31.79
C LEU A 83 2.88 27.52 -32.50
N ALA A 84 1.77 27.84 -31.82
CA ALA A 84 0.71 28.69 -32.34
C ALA A 84 1.24 30.09 -32.70
N GLN A 85 2.08 30.69 -31.84
CA GLN A 85 2.71 31.98 -32.10
C GLN A 85 3.62 31.93 -33.34
N LYS A 86 4.42 30.85 -33.48
CA LYS A 86 5.28 30.66 -34.67
C LYS A 86 4.46 30.56 -35.96
N ILE A 87 3.35 29.81 -35.93
CA ILE A 87 2.45 29.68 -37.08
C ILE A 87 1.84 31.05 -37.44
N TYR A 88 1.32 31.77 -36.46
CA TYR A 88 0.74 33.10 -36.65
C TYR A 88 1.74 34.07 -37.29
N ASN A 89 2.96 34.15 -36.75
CA ASN A 89 4.00 35.04 -37.25
C ASN A 89 4.39 34.70 -38.70
N ARG A 90 4.46 33.41 -39.07
CA ARG A 90 4.76 32.95 -40.44
C ARG A 90 3.69 33.36 -41.44
N HIS A 91 2.41 33.23 -41.08
CA HIS A 91 1.32 33.68 -41.97
C HIS A 91 1.34 35.19 -42.14
N ARG A 92 1.55 35.95 -41.05
CA ARG A 92 1.63 37.42 -41.12
C ARG A 92 2.75 37.93 -42.03
N SER A 93 3.92 37.28 -42.03
CA SER A 93 5.04 37.67 -42.89
C SER A 93 4.81 37.38 -44.37
N GLN A 94 3.93 36.42 -44.70
CA GLN A 94 3.60 36.07 -46.09
C GLN A 94 2.55 37.00 -46.73
N HIS A 95 1.78 37.73 -45.92
CA HIS A 95 0.73 38.66 -46.38
C HIS A 95 1.16 40.14 -46.39
N HIS A 96 2.44 40.44 -46.13
CA HIS A 96 3.01 41.79 -46.14
C HIS A 96 3.96 42.04 -47.33
N ILE A 97 3.67 41.46 -48.49
CA ILE A 97 4.31 41.77 -49.79
C ILE A 97 3.26 42.45 -50.68
#